data_AF-A0A8S3D149-F1
#
_entry.id   AF-A0A8S3D149-F1
#
_cell.length_a   1.000
_cell.length_b   1.000
_cell.length_c   1.000
_cell.angle_alpha   90.00
_cell.angle_beta   90.00
_cell.angle_gamma   90.00
#
_symmetry.space_group_name_H-M   'P 1'
#
loop_
_entity.id
_entity.type
_entity.pdbx_description
1 polymer ?
#
loop_
_entity_poly.entity_id
_entity_poly.type
_entity_poly.pdbx_seq_one_letter_code
_entity_poly.pdbx_strand_id
1 'polypeptide(L)'
;MSTRSPNPNPLLNANKCSRLFQGWVSPLISKCRKQGTLDISDLYEPTPDCESATMTHKLETQWFAEMRRNPDNPSLIRATICTMRWEPLLIGLILIPYEFFNILQPILLTFLMKFFEPCSTMPTWHAWLLVTAIVLISFFASILFNYEVYLINTFALKMRLAYSGLIFRKLLRLSSHAFHSISSGEITNLLSNDATKIEMTLLLINYLWVSLSFWHPTRKPDTRVIYFFCYNLRVFPKT
;
A
#
# COMPACT_ATOMS: atom_id res chain seq x y z
N MET A 1 -1.15 -25.28 21.20
CA MET A 1 -1.29 -24.12 22.12
C MET A 1 0.10 -23.53 22.30
N SER A 2 0.39 -22.38 21.69
CA SER A 2 1.70 -21.72 21.81
C SER A 2 1.74 -20.94 23.11
N THR A 3 2.64 -21.33 24.02
CA THR A 3 2.95 -20.64 25.29
C THR A 3 3.79 -19.40 25.00
N ARG A 4 3.19 -18.37 24.39
CA ARG A 4 3.87 -17.11 24.06
C ARG A 4 3.58 -16.08 25.16
N SER A 5 4.61 -15.46 25.73
CA SER A 5 4.43 -14.23 26.49
C SER A 5 4.03 -13.13 25.51
N PRO A 6 2.89 -12.44 25.69
CA PRO A 6 2.41 -11.48 24.71
C PRO A 6 3.37 -10.30 24.60
N ASN A 7 3.87 -10.05 23.38
CA ASN A 7 4.72 -8.91 23.06
C ASN A 7 3.90 -7.89 22.26
N PRO A 8 3.26 -6.92 22.95
CA PRO A 8 2.28 -6.03 22.33
C PRO A 8 2.94 -5.13 21.28
N ASN A 9 2.21 -4.87 20.20
CA ASN A 9 2.72 -4.07 19.10
C ASN A 9 2.83 -2.58 19.50
N PRO A 10 4.03 -1.96 19.45
CA PRO A 10 4.21 -0.56 19.85
C PRO A 10 3.44 0.42 18.94
N LEU A 11 3.01 -0.02 17.75
CA LEU A 11 2.15 0.75 16.86
C LEU A 11 0.82 1.15 17.53
N LEU A 12 0.28 0.32 18.43
CA LEU A 12 -0.99 0.58 19.11
C LEU A 12 -0.91 1.86 19.98
N ASN A 13 0.22 2.04 20.67
CA ASN A 13 0.46 3.17 21.56
C ASN A 13 1.23 4.32 20.88
N ALA A 14 1.63 4.16 19.61
CA ALA A 14 2.42 5.16 18.90
C ALA A 14 1.60 6.42 18.58
N ASN A 15 2.15 7.59 18.91
CA ASN A 15 1.59 8.90 18.55
C ASN A 15 1.58 9.10 17.02
N LYS A 16 0.74 10.02 16.52
CA LYS A 16 0.59 10.29 15.08
C LYS A 16 1.92 10.59 14.37
N CYS A 17 2.80 11.36 15.01
CA CYS A 17 4.13 11.66 14.48
C CYS A 17 5.01 10.40 14.37
N SER A 18 5.02 9.55 15.42
CA SER A 18 5.75 8.28 15.40
C SER A 18 5.21 7.31 14.33
N ARG A 19 3.90 7.34 14.05
CA ARG A 19 3.29 6.58 12.95
C ARG A 19 3.73 7.11 11.59
N LEU A 20 3.71 8.43 11.39
CA LEU A 20 4.10 9.07 10.13
C LEU A 20 5.56 8.79 9.77
N PHE A 21 6.47 8.94 10.72
CA PHE A 21 7.90 8.68 10.54
C PHE A 21 8.30 7.21 10.78
N GLN A 22 7.34 6.32 11.02
CA GLN A 22 7.55 4.90 11.34
C GLN A 22 8.54 4.64 12.50
N GLY A 23 8.68 5.62 13.42
CA GLY A 23 9.57 5.54 14.58
C GLY A 23 9.17 4.46 15.59
N TRP A 24 7.96 3.93 15.50
CA TRP A 24 7.51 2.81 16.33
C TRP A 24 8.31 1.52 16.09
N VAL A 25 9.01 1.39 14.95
CA VAL A 25 9.90 0.25 14.63
C VAL A 25 11.28 0.39 15.28
N SER A 26 11.68 1.60 15.68
CA SER A 26 13.02 1.88 16.22
C SER A 26 13.45 0.98 17.40
N PRO A 27 12.58 0.60 18.35
CA PRO A 27 12.96 -0.32 19.43
C PRO A 27 13.39 -1.70 18.92
N LEU A 28 12.71 -2.24 17.91
CA LEU A 28 13.04 -3.53 17.30
C LEU A 28 14.38 -3.47 16.56
N ILE A 29 14.61 -2.39 15.80
CA ILE A 29 15.89 -2.17 15.09
C ILE A 29 17.04 -2.02 16.10
N SER A 30 16.82 -1.28 17.19
CA SER A 30 17.82 -1.12 18.25
C SER A 30 18.15 -2.46 18.92
N LYS A 31 17.13 -3.29 19.17
CA LYS A 31 17.31 -4.64 19.73
C LYS A 31 18.11 -5.54 18.80
N CYS A 32 17.74 -5.60 17.51
CA CYS A 32 18.48 -6.32 16.48
C CYS A 32 19.95 -5.88 16.40
N ARG A 33 20.21 -4.56 16.47
CA ARG A 33 21.58 -4.02 16.44
C ARG A 33 22.41 -4.46 17.66
N LYS A 34 21.80 -4.51 18.84
CA LYS A 34 22.49 -4.88 20.09
C LYS A 34 22.74 -6.39 20.19
N GLN A 35 21.81 -7.21 19.72
CA GLN A 35 21.84 -8.67 19.87
C GLN A 35 22.45 -9.39 18.64
N GLY A 36 22.53 -8.74 17.48
CA GLY A 36 23.10 -9.30 16.25
C GLY A 36 22.14 -10.20 15.47
N THR A 37 21.18 -10.83 16.13
CA THR A 37 20.10 -11.62 15.52
C THR A 37 18.75 -11.31 16.19
N LEU A 38 17.65 -11.60 15.49
CA LEU A 38 16.29 -11.53 16.01
C LEU A 38 15.71 -12.93 16.08
N ASP A 39 15.13 -13.29 17.22
CA ASP A 39 14.36 -14.52 17.36
C ASP A 39 12.86 -14.26 17.17
N ILE A 40 12.07 -15.32 16.90
CA ILE A 40 10.62 -15.26 16.76
C ILE A 40 9.96 -14.71 18.03
N SER A 41 10.57 -14.96 19.20
CA SER A 41 10.13 -14.42 20.49
C SER A 41 10.25 -12.89 20.59
N ASP A 42 11.13 -12.27 19.80
CA ASP A 42 11.35 -10.82 19.81
C ASP A 42 10.34 -10.05 18.95
N LEU A 43 9.64 -10.75 18.06
CA LEU A 43 8.67 -10.15 17.15
C LEU A 43 7.39 -9.75 17.88
N TYR A 44 6.84 -8.61 17.48
CA TYR A 44 5.57 -8.12 17.99
C TYR A 44 4.40 -8.95 17.46
N GLU A 45 3.33 -8.98 18.25
CA GLU A 45 2.08 -9.54 17.80
C GLU A 45 1.47 -8.70 16.66
N PRO A 46 0.72 -9.34 15.73
CA PRO A 46 -0.06 -8.62 14.75
C PRO A 46 -1.02 -7.64 15.41
N THR A 47 -1.25 -6.49 14.77
CA THR A 47 -2.34 -5.62 15.21
C THR A 47 -3.69 -6.32 15.02
N PRO A 48 -4.72 -6.01 15.83
CA PRO A 48 -6.05 -6.60 15.68
C PRO A 48 -6.64 -6.44 14.27
N ASP A 49 -6.30 -5.35 13.59
CA ASP A 49 -6.72 -5.06 12.22
C ASP A 49 -5.99 -5.88 11.15
N CYS A 50 -4.86 -6.49 11.48
CA CYS A 50 -4.06 -7.34 10.59
C CYS A 50 -4.03 -8.81 11.07
N GLU A 51 -4.94 -9.20 11.95
CA GLU A 51 -5.10 -10.59 12.35
C GLU A 51 -5.88 -11.37 11.28
N SER A 52 -5.35 -12.53 10.87
CA SER A 52 -5.91 -13.34 9.78
C SER A 52 -7.34 -13.79 10.03
N ALA A 53 -7.64 -14.27 11.24
CA ALA A 53 -8.97 -14.73 11.64
C ALA A 53 -10.00 -13.61 11.58
N THR A 54 -9.64 -12.44 12.11
CA THR A 54 -10.47 -11.23 12.11
C THR A 54 -10.75 -10.76 10.70
N MET A 55 -9.73 -10.67 9.85
CA MET A 55 -9.89 -10.18 8.49
C MET A 55 -10.67 -11.16 7.59
N THR A 56 -10.41 -12.46 7.74
CA THR A 56 -11.18 -13.50 7.05
C THR A 56 -12.65 -13.46 7.45
N HIS A 57 -12.94 -13.33 8.74
CA HIS A 57 -14.31 -13.23 9.23
C HIS A 57 -15.03 -11.98 8.72
N LYS A 58 -14.35 -10.82 8.67
CA LYS A 58 -14.90 -9.59 8.08
C LYS A 58 -15.30 -9.81 6.62
N LEU A 59 -14.41 -10.38 5.80
CA LEU A 59 -14.70 -10.66 4.38
C LEU A 59 -15.80 -11.70 4.19
N GLU A 60 -15.77 -12.80 4.96
CA GLU A 60 -16.79 -13.86 4.90
C GLU A 60 -18.19 -13.31 5.25
N THR A 61 -18.28 -12.44 6.26
CA THR A 61 -19.54 -11.80 6.64
C THR A 61 -20.11 -10.95 5.51
N GLN A 62 -19.26 -10.14 4.87
CA GLN A 62 -19.66 -9.31 3.72
C GLN A 62 -20.00 -10.15 2.49
N TRP A 63 -19.29 -11.24 2.26
CA TRP A 63 -19.59 -12.20 1.20
C TRP A 63 -20.99 -12.81 1.37
N PHE A 64 -21.33 -13.31 2.55
CA PHE A 64 -22.68 -13.84 2.81
C PHE A 64 -23.76 -12.75 2.78
N ALA A 65 -23.45 -11.52 3.17
CA ALA A 65 -24.36 -10.39 3.00
C ALA A 65 -24.64 -10.10 1.51
N GLU A 66 -23.60 -10.13 0.66
CA GLU A 66 -23.74 -9.94 -0.79
C GLU A 66 -24.52 -11.07 -1.44
N MET A 67 -24.27 -12.33 -1.06
CA MET A 67 -25.05 -13.48 -1.54
C MET A 67 -26.55 -13.37 -1.19
N ARG A 68 -26.88 -12.79 -0.04
CA ARG A 68 -28.29 -12.53 0.33
C ARG A 68 -28.89 -11.35 -0.42
N ARG A 69 -28.08 -10.34 -0.74
CA ARG A 69 -28.52 -9.11 -1.41
C ARG A 69 -28.72 -9.29 -2.91
N ASN A 70 -27.82 -10.03 -3.57
CA ASN A 70 -27.86 -10.32 -5.00
C ASN A 70 -27.67 -11.82 -5.24
N PRO A 71 -28.72 -12.63 -5.04
CA PRO A 71 -28.64 -14.09 -5.18
C PRO A 71 -28.25 -14.53 -6.60
N ASP A 72 -28.75 -13.81 -7.62
CA ASP A 72 -28.58 -14.18 -9.02
C ASP A 72 -27.16 -13.90 -9.55
N ASN A 73 -26.44 -12.93 -8.98
CA ASN A 73 -25.09 -12.57 -9.41
C ASN A 73 -24.25 -11.95 -8.28
N PRO A 74 -23.80 -12.74 -7.29
CA PRO A 74 -23.00 -12.24 -6.18
C PRO A 74 -21.57 -11.90 -6.64
N SER A 75 -21.09 -10.71 -6.29
CA SER A 75 -19.75 -10.25 -6.66
C SER A 75 -18.80 -10.20 -5.45
N LEU A 76 -17.71 -10.97 -5.51
CA LEU A 76 -16.68 -10.98 -4.48
C LEU A 76 -15.94 -9.63 -4.41
N ILE A 77 -15.80 -8.94 -5.54
CA ILE A 77 -15.20 -7.60 -5.60
C ILE A 77 -16.05 -6.61 -4.80
N ARG A 78 -17.38 -6.68 -4.90
CA ARG A 78 -18.26 -5.81 -4.12
C ARG A 78 -18.16 -6.09 -2.63
N ALA A 79 -18.18 -7.36 -2.23
CA ALA A 79 -17.96 -7.76 -0.83
C ALA A 79 -16.60 -7.27 -0.31
N THR A 80 -15.57 -7.31 -1.15
CA THR A 80 -14.23 -6.81 -0.84
C THR A 80 -14.22 -5.30 -0.59
N ILE A 81 -14.80 -4.52 -1.50
CA ILE A 81 -14.91 -3.06 -1.35
C ILE A 81 -15.68 -2.71 -0.07
N CYS A 82 -16.76 -3.43 0.24
CA CYS A 82 -17.52 -3.26 1.47
C CYS A 82 -16.73 -3.65 2.74
N THR A 83 -15.81 -4.62 2.63
CA THR A 83 -14.95 -5.05 3.76
C THR A 83 -13.93 -3.98 4.11
N MET A 84 -13.31 -3.40 3.09
CA MET A 84 -12.24 -2.40 3.24
C MET A 84 -12.75 -0.96 3.38
N ARG A 85 -14.00 -0.71 2.98
CA ARG A 85 -14.72 0.56 3.14
C ARG A 85 -13.92 1.74 2.58
N TRP A 86 -13.39 2.59 3.46
CA TRP A 86 -12.77 3.86 3.14
C TRP A 86 -11.24 3.78 2.98
N GLU A 87 -10.62 2.64 3.30
CA GLU A 87 -9.15 2.50 3.26
C GLU A 87 -8.56 2.81 1.87
N PRO A 88 -9.09 2.30 0.74
CA PRO A 88 -8.58 2.65 -0.59
C PRO A 88 -8.70 4.14 -0.90
N LEU A 89 -9.80 4.77 -0.48
CA LEU A 89 -10.02 6.21 -0.69
C LEU A 89 -8.99 7.06 0.07
N LEU A 90 -8.65 6.66 1.31
CA LEU A 90 -7.62 7.34 2.11
C LEU A 90 -6.23 7.22 1.47
N ILE A 91 -5.90 6.05 0.90
CA ILE A 91 -4.65 5.85 0.16
C ILE A 91 -4.58 6.81 -1.03
N GLY A 92 -5.64 6.86 -1.86
CA GLY A 92 -5.65 7.76 -3.01
C GLY A 92 -5.66 9.25 -2.63
N LEU A 93 -6.25 9.63 -1.49
CA LEU A 93 -6.19 11.01 -0.99
C LEU A 93 -4.75 11.46 -0.64
N ILE A 94 -3.91 10.55 -0.15
CA ILE A 94 -2.50 10.81 0.17
C ILE A 94 -1.63 10.84 -1.09
N LEU A 95 -2.02 10.06 -2.10
CA LEU A 95 -1.33 10.02 -3.39
C LEU A 95 -1.40 11.37 -4.14
N ILE A 96 -2.52 12.10 -4.03
CA ILE A 96 -2.72 13.41 -4.69
C ILE A 96 -1.63 14.44 -4.33
N PRO A 97 -1.37 14.79 -3.05
CA PRO A 97 -0.33 15.76 -2.70
C PRO A 97 1.08 15.26 -3.02
N TYR A 98 1.32 13.94 -2.97
CA TYR A 98 2.60 13.36 -3.38
C TYR A 98 2.87 13.59 -4.87
N GLU A 99 1.90 13.28 -5.74
CA GLU A 99 2.00 13.52 -7.19
C GLU A 99 2.14 15.01 -7.50
N PHE A 100 1.41 15.86 -6.78
CA PHE A 100 1.56 17.31 -6.92
C PHE A 100 3.00 17.78 -6.65
N PHE A 101 3.65 17.30 -5.59
CA PHE A 101 5.03 17.64 -5.30
C PHE A 101 6.03 17.10 -6.33
N ASN A 102 5.80 15.87 -6.84
CA ASN A 102 6.61 15.30 -7.91
C ASN A 102 6.54 16.11 -9.22
N ILE A 103 5.40 16.72 -9.52
CA ILE A 103 5.23 17.60 -10.68
C ILE A 103 5.81 18.99 -10.41
N LEU A 104 5.63 19.51 -9.19
CA LEU A 104 6.08 20.86 -8.83
C LEU A 104 7.61 20.98 -8.78
N GLN A 105 8.30 19.95 -8.30
CA GLN A 105 9.76 19.95 -8.17
C GLN A 105 10.52 20.23 -9.49
N PRO A 106 10.28 19.53 -10.62
CA PRO A 106 10.95 19.84 -11.89
C PRO A 106 10.53 21.19 -12.48
N ILE A 107 9.33 21.68 -12.19
CA ILE A 107 8.89 23.03 -12.60
C ILE A 107 9.76 24.09 -11.89
N LEU A 108 9.94 23.97 -10.57
CA LEU A 108 10.80 24.86 -9.80
C LEU A 108 12.26 24.76 -10.24
N LEU A 109 12.74 23.55 -10.55
CA LEU A 109 14.07 23.36 -11.11
C LEU A 109 14.23 24.09 -12.45
N THR A 110 13.20 24.08 -13.31
CA THR A 110 13.22 24.82 -14.59
C THR A 110 13.34 26.33 -14.35
N PHE A 111 12.66 26.87 -13.34
CA PHE A 111 12.81 28.28 -12.95
C PHE A 111 14.21 28.58 -12.39
N LEU A 112 14.78 27.65 -11.62
CA LEU A 112 16.15 27.78 -11.12
C LEU A 112 17.18 27.75 -12.25
N MET A 113 16.97 26.94 -13.30
CA MET A 113 17.86 26.90 -14.46
C MET A 113 17.96 28.25 -15.17
N LYS A 114 16.87 29.04 -15.21
CA LYS A 114 16.90 30.40 -15.79
C LYS A 114 17.85 31.35 -15.06
N PHE A 115 18.13 31.12 -13.77
CA PHE A 115 19.11 31.92 -13.03
C PHE A 115 20.52 31.80 -13.63
N PHE A 116 20.86 30.64 -14.20
CA PHE A 116 22.18 30.36 -14.80
C PHE A 116 22.30 30.80 -16.26
N GLU A 117 21.27 31.38 -16.86
CA GLU A 117 21.36 31.89 -18.24
C GLU A 117 22.22 33.16 -18.31
N PRO A 118 23.04 33.34 -19.37
CA PRO A 118 24.01 34.45 -19.47
C PRO A 118 23.40 35.87 -19.36
N CYS A 119 22.12 36.02 -19.65
CA CYS A 119 21.38 37.29 -19.63
C CYS A 119 20.34 37.35 -18.50
N SER A 120 20.47 36.52 -17.47
CA SER A 120 19.51 36.48 -16.35
C SER A 120 19.54 37.77 -15.53
N THR A 121 18.37 38.38 -15.34
CA THR A 121 18.15 39.52 -14.45
C THR A 121 17.66 39.10 -13.06
N MET A 122 17.62 37.79 -12.78
CA MET A 122 17.08 37.27 -11.52
C MET A 122 18.04 37.56 -10.36
N PRO A 123 17.57 38.22 -9.29
CA PRO A 123 18.44 38.54 -8.15
C PRO A 123 18.68 37.30 -7.28
N THR A 124 19.86 37.24 -6.64
CA THR A 124 20.37 36.06 -5.91
C THR A 124 19.43 35.54 -4.81
N TRP A 125 18.69 36.41 -4.14
CA TRP A 125 17.77 35.99 -3.08
C TRP A 125 16.60 35.16 -3.61
N HIS A 126 16.12 35.42 -4.83
CA HIS A 126 15.09 34.59 -5.47
C HIS A 126 15.63 33.18 -5.77
N ALA A 127 16.89 33.07 -6.20
CA ALA A 127 17.53 31.78 -6.42
C ALA A 127 17.63 30.96 -5.12
N TRP A 128 18.05 31.59 -4.01
CA TRP A 128 18.06 30.95 -2.69
C TRP A 128 16.67 30.49 -2.23
N LEU A 129 15.64 31.29 -2.50
CA LEU A 129 14.24 30.92 -2.22
C LEU A 129 13.83 29.69 -3.02
N LEU A 130 14.12 29.64 -4.33
CA LEU A 130 13.83 28.49 -5.19
C LEU A 130 14.55 27.23 -4.71
N VAL A 131 15.84 27.32 -4.39
CA VAL A 131 16.62 26.19 -3.84
C VAL A 131 16.01 25.68 -2.54
N THR A 132 15.69 26.59 -1.62
CA THR A 132 15.07 26.23 -0.33
C THR A 132 13.71 25.56 -0.54
N ALA A 133 12.89 26.08 -1.44
CA ALA A 133 11.61 25.49 -1.79
C ALA A 133 11.76 24.08 -2.37
N ILE A 134 12.72 23.86 -3.27
CA ILE A 134 12.99 22.53 -3.86
C ILE A 134 13.38 21.54 -2.76
N VAL A 135 14.27 21.92 -1.84
CA VAL A 135 14.69 21.05 -0.72
C VAL A 135 13.51 20.70 0.18
N LEU A 136 12.69 21.69 0.56
CA LEU A 136 11.52 21.46 1.40
C LEU A 136 10.49 20.55 0.71
N ILE A 137 10.19 20.79 -0.57
CA ILE A 137 9.27 19.95 -1.36
C ILE A 137 9.81 18.51 -1.43
N SER A 138 11.10 18.33 -1.66
CA SER A 138 11.73 16.99 -1.69
C SER A 138 11.58 16.26 -0.36
N PHE A 139 11.76 16.96 0.75
CA PHE A 139 11.60 16.41 2.10
C PHE A 139 10.15 15.99 2.37
N PHE A 140 9.17 16.85 2.05
CA PHE A 140 7.75 16.52 2.23
C PHE A 140 7.29 15.39 1.29
N ALA A 141 7.72 15.40 0.02
CA ALA A 141 7.45 14.32 -0.92
C ALA A 141 7.98 12.98 -0.40
N SER A 142 9.19 12.97 0.19
CA SER A 142 9.77 11.76 0.78
C SER A 142 8.96 11.24 1.96
N ILE A 143 8.44 12.11 2.84
CA ILE A 143 7.58 11.70 3.95
C ILE A 143 6.27 11.10 3.42
N LEU A 144 5.63 11.77 2.47
CA LEU A 144 4.38 11.29 1.88
C LEU A 144 4.56 9.94 1.19
N PHE A 145 5.63 9.77 0.41
CA PHE A 145 5.96 8.51 -0.25
C PHE A 145 6.11 7.35 0.75
N ASN A 146 6.89 7.55 1.81
CA ASN A 146 7.08 6.51 2.82
C ASN A 146 5.77 6.16 3.53
N TYR A 147 4.92 7.15 3.79
CA TYR A 147 3.62 6.92 4.42
C TYR A 147 2.63 6.23 3.48
N GLU A 148 2.61 6.60 2.21
CA GLU A 148 1.81 5.96 1.16
C GLU A 148 2.19 4.48 1.01
N VAL A 149 3.49 4.18 0.86
CA VAL A 149 4.00 2.80 0.75
C VAL A 149 3.60 1.97 1.96
N TYR A 150 3.66 2.54 3.17
CA TYR A 150 3.20 1.85 4.38
C TYR A 150 1.70 1.52 4.33
N LEU A 151 0.85 2.46 3.92
CA LEU A 151 -0.60 2.24 3.83
C LEU A 151 -0.94 1.20 2.75
N ILE A 152 -0.31 1.31 1.58
CA ILE A 152 -0.47 0.36 0.46
C ILE A 152 -0.09 -1.06 0.89
N ASN A 153 1.06 -1.23 1.54
CA ASN A 153 1.52 -2.55 1.97
C ASN A 153 0.65 -3.13 3.10
N THR A 154 0.20 -2.28 4.02
CA THR A 154 -0.73 -2.71 5.09
C THR A 154 -2.05 -3.15 4.49
N PHE A 155 -2.58 -2.40 3.53
CA PHE A 155 -3.81 -2.74 2.81
C PHE A 155 -3.67 -4.06 2.04
N ALA A 156 -2.59 -4.22 1.26
CA ALA A 156 -2.31 -5.46 0.53
C ALA A 156 -2.20 -6.66 1.48
N LEU A 157 -1.51 -6.51 2.62
CA LEU A 157 -1.41 -7.57 3.63
C LEU A 157 -2.79 -7.97 4.17
N LYS A 158 -3.65 -7.00 4.52
CA LYS A 158 -5.02 -7.29 4.98
C LYS A 158 -5.80 -8.07 3.92
N MET A 159 -5.72 -7.65 2.67
CA MET A 159 -6.35 -8.31 1.52
C MET A 159 -5.86 -9.77 1.37
N ARG A 160 -4.54 -9.99 1.46
CA ARG A 160 -3.93 -11.32 1.41
C ARG A 160 -4.45 -12.24 2.49
N LEU A 161 -4.51 -11.73 3.71
CA LEU A 161 -5.01 -12.46 4.88
C LEU A 161 -6.50 -12.80 4.73
N ALA A 162 -7.29 -11.85 4.22
CA ALA A 162 -8.72 -12.04 3.98
C ALA A 162 -8.99 -13.17 2.98
N TYR A 163 -8.38 -13.10 1.80
CA TYR A 163 -8.60 -14.08 0.74
C TYR A 163 -8.03 -15.44 1.08
N SER A 164 -6.81 -15.49 1.62
CA SER A 164 -6.17 -16.77 1.96
C SER A 164 -7.00 -17.54 2.99
N GLY A 165 -7.52 -16.86 4.02
CA GLY A 165 -8.38 -17.51 4.99
C GLY A 165 -9.77 -17.85 4.46
N LEU A 166 -10.34 -17.02 3.56
CA LEU A 166 -11.64 -17.33 2.93
C LEU A 166 -11.54 -18.58 2.05
N ILE A 167 -10.50 -18.66 1.22
CA ILE A 167 -10.19 -19.83 0.38
C ILE A 167 -9.99 -21.05 1.27
N PHE A 168 -9.18 -20.95 2.32
CA PHE A 168 -8.94 -22.06 3.25
C PHE A 168 -10.23 -22.56 3.90
N ARG A 169 -11.10 -21.65 4.40
CA ARG A 169 -12.42 -22.02 4.96
C ARG A 169 -13.31 -22.68 3.93
N LYS A 170 -13.27 -22.24 2.67
CA LYS A 170 -14.04 -22.85 1.58
C LYS A 170 -13.54 -24.25 1.24
N LEU A 171 -12.22 -24.45 1.19
CA LEU A 171 -11.58 -25.76 0.97
C LEU A 171 -11.98 -26.78 2.04
N LEU A 172 -12.04 -26.37 3.31
CA LEU A 172 -12.47 -27.25 4.41
C LEU A 172 -13.96 -27.62 4.38
N ARG A 173 -14.78 -26.90 3.62
CA ARG A 173 -16.24 -27.14 3.51
C ARG A 173 -16.64 -27.78 2.16
N LEU A 174 -15.69 -28.03 1.26
CA LEU A 174 -15.95 -28.67 -0.02
C LEU A 174 -16.25 -30.16 0.17
N SER A 175 -17.08 -30.73 -0.72
CA SER A 175 -17.30 -32.18 -0.73
C SER A 175 -16.01 -32.90 -1.11
N SER A 176 -15.81 -34.13 -0.62
CA SER A 176 -14.59 -34.91 -0.93
C SER A 176 -14.36 -35.03 -2.45
N HIS A 177 -15.41 -35.27 -3.23
CA HIS A 177 -15.31 -35.34 -4.68
C HIS A 177 -14.82 -34.02 -5.32
N ALA A 178 -15.40 -32.88 -4.92
CA ALA A 178 -14.99 -31.57 -5.44
C ALA A 178 -13.58 -31.18 -4.95
N PHE A 179 -13.23 -31.53 -3.70
CA PHE A 179 -11.89 -31.29 -3.16
C PHE A 179 -10.82 -32.09 -3.91
N HIS A 180 -11.06 -33.38 -4.18
CA HIS A 180 -10.13 -34.22 -4.94
C HIS A 180 -10.02 -33.83 -6.42
N SER A 181 -11.01 -33.12 -6.96
CA SER A 181 -10.94 -32.58 -8.33
C SER A 181 -9.99 -31.38 -8.46
N ILE A 182 -9.63 -30.73 -7.36
CA ILE A 182 -8.70 -29.61 -7.33
C ILE A 182 -7.32 -30.14 -6.92
N SER A 183 -6.31 -29.90 -7.75
CA SER A 183 -4.94 -30.31 -7.43
C SER A 183 -4.32 -29.44 -6.33
N SER A 184 -3.40 -30.01 -5.56
CA SER A 184 -2.62 -29.25 -4.56
C SER A 184 -1.82 -28.10 -5.20
N GLY A 185 -1.40 -28.27 -6.46
CA GLY A 185 -0.74 -27.24 -7.27
C GLY A 185 -1.64 -26.06 -7.59
N GLU A 186 -2.90 -26.30 -7.93
CA GLU A 186 -3.88 -25.24 -8.18
C GLU A 186 -4.19 -24.44 -6.91
N ILE A 187 -4.33 -25.11 -5.76
CA ILE A 187 -4.54 -24.44 -4.47
C ILE A 187 -3.34 -23.56 -4.11
N THR A 188 -2.13 -24.08 -4.26
CA THR A 188 -0.91 -23.32 -3.97
C THR A 188 -0.73 -22.15 -4.94
N ASN A 189 -1.03 -22.30 -6.23
CA ASN A 189 -1.01 -21.19 -7.19
C ASN A 189 -2.10 -20.14 -6.89
N LEU A 190 -3.31 -20.56 -6.53
CA LEU A 190 -4.40 -19.65 -6.15
C LEU A 190 -4.02 -18.78 -4.93
N LEU A 191 -3.41 -19.40 -3.92
CA LEU A 191 -3.00 -18.71 -2.68
C LEU A 191 -1.74 -17.85 -2.84
N SER A 192 -0.80 -18.25 -3.70
CA SER A 192 0.49 -17.55 -3.86
C SER A 192 0.47 -16.49 -4.96
N ASN A 193 -0.18 -16.77 -6.09
CA ASN A 193 -0.10 -15.96 -7.28
C ASN A 193 -1.38 -15.15 -7.51
N ASP A 194 -2.54 -15.79 -7.45
CA ASP A 194 -3.79 -15.13 -7.82
C ASP A 194 -4.28 -14.14 -6.74
N ALA A 195 -4.13 -14.48 -5.45
CA ALA A 195 -4.37 -13.54 -4.36
C ALA A 195 -3.52 -12.25 -4.51
N THR A 196 -2.23 -12.43 -4.79
CA THR A 196 -1.28 -11.32 -5.02
C THR A 196 -1.69 -10.46 -6.23
N LYS A 197 -2.17 -11.07 -7.32
CA LYS A 197 -2.67 -10.31 -8.49
C LYS A 197 -3.89 -9.45 -8.16
N ILE A 198 -4.82 -9.97 -7.34
CA ILE A 198 -6.02 -9.22 -6.93
C ILE A 198 -5.60 -8.01 -6.09
N GLU A 199 -4.66 -8.19 -5.16
CA GLU A 199 -4.07 -7.10 -4.37
C GLU A 199 -3.47 -6.01 -5.28
N MET A 200 -2.61 -6.40 -6.23
CA MET A 200 -1.98 -5.47 -7.17
C MET A 200 -3.00 -4.73 -8.05
N THR A 201 -4.07 -5.41 -8.47
CA THR A 201 -5.12 -4.80 -9.29
C THR A 201 -5.87 -3.72 -8.52
N LEU A 202 -6.18 -3.95 -7.25
CA LEU A 202 -6.84 -2.96 -6.39
C LEU A 202 -5.94 -1.74 -6.11
N LEU A 203 -4.63 -1.95 -6.02
CA LEU A 203 -3.66 -0.85 -5.93
C LEU A 203 -3.59 -0.04 -7.23
N LEU A 204 -3.55 -0.72 -8.39
CA LEU A 204 -3.52 -0.07 -9.69
C LEU A 204 -4.74 0.83 -9.90
N ILE A 205 -5.92 0.42 -9.42
CA ILE A 205 -7.14 1.25 -9.49
C ILE A 205 -6.92 2.60 -8.83
N ASN A 206 -6.22 2.66 -7.69
CA ASN A 206 -5.94 3.93 -7.01
C ASN A 206 -5.08 4.87 -7.84
N TYR A 207 -4.02 4.34 -8.47
CA TYR A 207 -3.19 5.12 -9.38
C TYR A 207 -3.94 5.53 -10.65
N LEU A 208 -4.83 4.68 -11.17
CA LEU A 208 -5.62 4.98 -12.35
C LEU A 208 -6.54 6.18 -12.12
N TRP A 209 -7.34 6.21 -11.06
CA TRP A 209 -8.27 7.33 -10.86
C TRP A 209 -7.56 8.63 -10.47
N VAL A 210 -6.45 8.56 -9.72
CA VAL A 210 -5.65 9.75 -9.42
C VAL A 210 -4.98 10.28 -10.70
N SER A 211 -4.37 9.43 -11.52
CA SER A 211 -3.79 9.87 -12.80
C SER A 211 -4.83 10.45 -13.76
N LEU A 212 -6.04 9.86 -13.83
CA LEU A 212 -7.18 10.42 -14.55
C LEU A 212 -7.60 11.79 -14.02
N SER A 213 -7.52 12.02 -12.71
CA SER A 213 -7.85 13.32 -12.10
C SER A 213 -6.87 14.43 -12.51
N PHE A 214 -5.62 14.07 -12.80
CA PHE A 214 -4.60 14.99 -13.33
C PHE A 214 -4.53 15.03 -14.87
N TRP A 215 -5.29 14.18 -15.56
CA TRP A 215 -5.28 14.10 -17.01
C TRP A 215 -6.09 15.24 -17.63
N HIS A 216 -5.41 16.16 -18.33
CA HIS A 216 -6.04 17.21 -19.12
C HIS A 216 -6.19 16.74 -20.58
N PRO A 217 -7.37 16.87 -21.23
CA PRO A 217 -7.65 16.33 -22.57
C PRO A 217 -6.72 16.81 -23.71
N THR A 218 -5.93 17.85 -23.49
CA THR A 218 -5.05 18.46 -24.50
C THR A 218 -3.58 17.99 -24.43
N ARG A 219 -3.19 17.18 -23.43
CA ARG A 219 -1.83 16.62 -23.35
C ARG A 219 -1.81 15.20 -23.93
N LYS A 220 -1.02 14.98 -24.99
CA LYS A 220 -0.72 13.62 -25.49
C LYS A 220 -0.21 12.77 -24.33
N PRO A 221 -0.62 11.49 -24.22
CA PRO A 221 -0.19 10.62 -23.13
C PRO A 221 1.33 10.47 -23.21
N ASP A 222 2.03 11.05 -22.23
CA ASP A 222 3.47 10.86 -22.11
C ASP A 222 3.67 9.46 -21.55
N THR A 223 4.14 8.54 -22.40
CA THR A 223 4.35 7.12 -22.12
C THR A 223 5.18 6.92 -20.85
N ARG A 224 5.97 7.92 -20.47
CA ARG A 224 6.80 7.97 -19.26
C ARG A 224 6.01 7.82 -17.96
N VAL A 225 4.75 8.28 -17.88
CA VAL A 225 3.93 8.12 -16.66
C VAL A 225 3.57 6.65 -16.45
N ILE A 226 3.19 5.96 -17.52
CA ILE A 226 2.91 4.51 -17.50
C ILE A 226 4.20 3.73 -17.20
N TYR A 227 5.33 4.14 -17.77
CA TYR A 227 6.63 3.52 -17.46
C TYR A 227 7.09 3.78 -16.02
N PHE A 228 6.81 4.95 -15.44
CA PHE A 228 7.12 5.28 -14.05
C PHE A 228 6.29 4.42 -13.08
N PHE A 229 5.03 4.16 -13.40
CA PHE A 229 4.19 3.20 -12.67
C PHE A 229 4.73 1.77 -12.76
N CYS A 230 5.10 1.32 -13.97
CA CYS A 230 5.72 0.01 -14.17
C CYS A 230 7.11 -0.11 -13.51
N TYR A 231 7.86 0.99 -13.37
CA TYR A 231 9.20 1.01 -12.76
C TYR A 231 9.13 0.98 -11.23
N ASN A 232 8.21 1.73 -10.60
CA ASN A 232 8.00 1.66 -9.15
C ASN A 232 7.45 0.30 -8.70
N LEU A 233 6.68 -0.39 -9.55
CA LEU A 233 6.26 -1.78 -9.33
C LEU A 233 7.43 -2.78 -9.37
N ARG A 234 8.59 -2.43 -9.95
CA ARG A 234 9.81 -3.26 -9.94
C ARG A 234 10.63 -3.17 -8.65
N VAL A 235 10.37 -2.19 -7.79
CA VAL A 235 11.06 -2.01 -6.51
C VAL A 235 10.53 -2.98 -5.44
N PHE A 236 9.38 -3.60 -5.66
CA PHE A 236 8.95 -4.75 -4.88
C PHE A 236 9.66 -6.00 -5.40
N PRO A 237 10.50 -6.66 -4.59
CA PRO A 237 11.24 -7.83 -5.04
C PRO A 237 10.25 -8.91 -5.48
N LYS A 238 10.47 -9.42 -6.69
CA LYS A 238 9.84 -10.65 -7.16
C LYS A 238 10.40 -11.79 -6.30
N THR A 239 9.63 -12.21 -5.30
CA THR A 239 9.78 -13.51 -4.65
C THR A 239 8.66 -14.41 -5.11
#